data_AF-A0A6I5CTK0-F1
#
_entry.id   AF-A0A6I5CTK0-F1
#
_cell.length_a   1.000
_cell.length_b   1.000
_cell.length_c   1.000
_cell.angle_alpha   90.00
_cell.angle_beta   90.00
_cell.angle_gamma   90.00
#
_symmetry.space_group_name_H-M   'P 1'
#
loop_
_entity.id
_entity.type
_entity.pdbx_description
1 polymer ?
#
loop_
_entity_poly.entity_id
_entity_poly.type
_entity_poly.pdbx_seq_one_letter_code
_entity_poly.pdbx_strand_id
1 'polypeptide(L)'
;HLADTTDHQLLTLLRRTAVTALAAQPADSAERIWRTACLATCLRDIHRAVDAATPLRPPAVQRLYPSQPAVPLTPAEQTIAGLLVQGVPSPEIARRTALPYAKVRRHLESLRTKSGSRRGCGPAALVHLLITTGQVGVPDAGRPAPDLTTGQMRLLRAHATYSRVNDLAADAGIATSAVRPRTRELLSLTGAPDTTRLIALAHSWKLPCLTDGAAGTAPGTQPVSAGGDR
;
A
#
# COMPACT_ATOMS: atom_id res chain seq x y z
N HIS A 1 22.95 -10.19 -6.56
CA HIS A 1 22.75 -11.66 -6.47
C HIS A 1 23.76 -12.39 -5.58
N LEU A 2 24.90 -11.79 -5.21
CA LEU A 2 25.91 -12.43 -4.34
C LEU A 2 25.73 -12.17 -2.83
N ALA A 3 24.98 -11.15 -2.42
CA ALA A 3 24.76 -10.82 -1.00
C ALA A 3 23.67 -11.67 -0.30
N ASP A 4 22.68 -12.18 -1.06
CA ASP A 4 21.55 -12.96 -0.52
C ASP A 4 21.97 -14.36 -0.05
N THR A 5 22.99 -14.95 -0.69
CA THR A 5 23.45 -16.31 -0.39
C THR A 5 24.22 -16.36 0.93
N THR A 6 24.94 -15.30 1.28
CA THR A 6 25.72 -15.19 2.52
C THR A 6 24.85 -15.06 3.76
N ASP A 7 23.73 -14.35 3.70
CA ASP A 7 22.82 -14.20 4.86
C ASP A 7 22.07 -15.49 5.19
N HIS A 8 21.66 -16.26 4.17
CA HIS A 8 21.00 -17.54 4.39
C HIS A 8 21.94 -18.58 5.01
N GLN A 9 23.21 -18.58 4.61
CA GLN A 9 24.23 -19.45 5.19
C GLN A 9 24.57 -19.06 6.65
N LEU A 10 24.63 -17.76 6.94
CA LEU A 10 24.84 -17.26 8.31
C LEU A 10 23.70 -17.67 9.25
N LEU A 11 22.44 -17.51 8.82
CA LEU A 11 21.26 -17.91 9.59
C LEU A 11 21.20 -19.42 9.83
N THR A 12 21.60 -20.22 8.83
CA THR A 12 21.64 -21.68 8.93
C THR A 12 22.71 -22.15 9.91
N LEU A 13 23.89 -21.51 9.89
CA LEU A 13 24.96 -21.76 10.85
C LEU A 13 24.53 -21.38 12.27
N LEU A 14 23.94 -20.19 12.46
CA LEU A 14 23.45 -19.75 13.77
C LEU A 14 22.39 -20.69 14.35
N ARG A 15 21.45 -21.17 13.54
CA ARG A 15 20.44 -22.15 13.97
C ARG A 15 21.07 -23.48 14.38
N ARG A 16 22.03 -23.99 13.60
CA ARG A 16 22.71 -25.26 13.88
C ARG A 16 23.54 -25.18 15.16
N THR A 17 24.26 -24.07 15.36
CA THR A 17 25.06 -23.83 16.57
C THR A 17 24.19 -23.72 17.83
N ALA A 18 23.05 -23.03 17.75
CA ALA A 18 22.09 -22.93 18.86
C ALA A 18 21.51 -24.30 19.25
N VAL A 19 21.17 -25.15 18.27
CA VAL A 19 20.67 -26.51 18.52
C VAL A 19 21.75 -27.40 19.15
N THR A 20 23.01 -27.29 18.72
CA THR A 20 24.12 -28.04 19.35
C THR A 20 24.41 -27.55 20.78
N ALA A 21 24.27 -26.26 21.07
CA ALA A 21 24.43 -25.72 22.42
C ALA A 21 23.32 -26.19 23.38
N LEU A 22 22.12 -26.47 22.87
CA LEU A 22 21.00 -27.05 23.62
C LEU A 22 21.17 -28.55 23.94
N ALA A 23 21.92 -29.28 23.12
CA ALA A 23 22.18 -30.71 23.30
C ALA A 23 23.19 -30.99 24.42
N ALA A 24 24.07 -30.04 24.74
CA ALA A 24 24.95 -30.11 25.89
C ALA A 24 24.18 -29.71 27.16
N GLN A 25 23.55 -30.68 27.83
CA GLN A 25 22.78 -30.47 29.06
C GLN A 25 23.71 -30.29 30.28
N PRO A 26 23.76 -29.13 30.95
CA PRO A 26 24.43 -29.00 32.24
C PRO A 26 23.60 -29.66 33.34
N ALA A 27 24.26 -30.29 34.31
CA ALA A 27 23.60 -31.03 35.41
C ALA A 27 22.80 -30.09 36.35
N ASP A 28 23.20 -28.83 36.47
CA ASP A 28 22.57 -27.85 37.35
C ASP A 28 21.23 -27.34 36.76
N SER A 29 20.19 -27.40 37.57
CA SER A 29 18.83 -26.96 37.23
C SER A 29 18.71 -25.43 37.10
N ALA A 30 19.42 -24.66 37.93
CA ALA A 30 19.38 -23.20 37.87
C ALA A 30 20.04 -22.67 36.59
N GLU A 31 21.19 -23.25 36.24
CA GLU A 31 21.91 -22.92 35.01
C GLU A 31 21.12 -23.30 33.75
N ARG A 32 20.40 -24.43 33.76
CA ARG A 32 19.48 -24.80 32.67
C ARG A 32 18.36 -23.79 32.46
N ILE A 33 17.74 -23.30 33.54
CA ILE A 33 16.64 -22.32 33.48
C ILE A 33 17.15 -20.98 32.93
N TRP A 34 18.31 -20.52 33.40
CA TRP A 34 18.89 -19.27 32.92
C TRP A 34 19.29 -19.35 31.44
N ARG A 35 19.95 -20.44 31.02
CA ARG A 35 20.34 -20.65 29.62
C ARG A 35 19.14 -20.74 28.67
N THR A 36 18.06 -21.39 29.10
CA THR A 36 16.83 -21.47 28.30
C THR A 36 16.13 -20.11 28.18
N ALA A 37 16.11 -19.29 29.23
CA ALA A 37 15.57 -17.93 29.18
C ALA A 37 16.38 -16.99 28.28
N CYS A 38 17.72 -17.05 28.35
CA CYS A 38 18.60 -16.30 27.45
C CYS A 38 18.42 -16.72 25.99
N LEU A 39 18.34 -18.04 25.73
CA LEU A 39 18.13 -18.55 24.38
C LEU A 39 16.76 -18.17 23.81
N ALA A 40 15.70 -18.20 24.61
CA ALA A 40 14.37 -17.73 24.20
C ALA A 40 14.36 -16.22 23.87
N THR A 41 15.21 -15.43 24.53
CA THR A 41 15.35 -13.99 24.26
C THR A 41 16.16 -13.75 22.98
N CYS A 42 17.31 -14.42 22.83
CA CYS A 42 18.08 -14.39 21.59
C CYS A 42 17.27 -14.86 20.38
N LEU A 43 16.46 -15.92 20.52
CA LEU A 43 15.58 -16.38 19.45
C LEU A 43 14.52 -15.34 19.08
N ARG A 44 13.95 -14.62 20.05
CA ARG A 44 13.01 -13.52 19.79
C ARG A 44 13.68 -12.36 19.07
N ASP A 45 14.90 -12.00 19.47
CA ASP A 45 15.62 -10.89 18.84
C ASP A 45 16.13 -11.26 17.45
N ILE A 46 16.55 -12.51 17.23
CA ILE A 46 16.85 -13.04 15.89
C ILE A 46 15.58 -13.04 15.04
N HIS A 47 14.42 -13.46 15.57
CA HIS A 47 13.17 -13.43 14.82
C HIS A 47 12.81 -11.99 14.42
N ARG A 48 12.92 -11.02 15.35
CA ARG A 48 12.71 -9.59 15.07
C ARG A 48 13.70 -9.03 14.05
N ALA A 49 14.97 -9.42 14.15
CA ALA A 49 16.01 -9.00 13.21
C ALA A 49 15.77 -9.60 11.83
N VAL A 50 15.33 -10.87 11.75
CA VAL A 50 14.91 -11.51 10.50
C VAL A 50 13.65 -10.86 9.94
N ASP A 51 12.66 -10.51 10.76
CA ASP A 51 11.46 -9.78 10.32
C ASP A 51 11.81 -8.35 9.82
N ALA A 52 12.82 -7.71 10.41
CA ALA A 52 13.31 -6.40 10.00
C ALA A 52 14.23 -6.46 8.76
N ALA A 53 15.02 -7.52 8.62
CA ALA A 53 16.04 -7.68 7.58
C ALA A 53 15.56 -8.52 6.39
N THR A 54 14.43 -9.21 6.48
CA THR A 54 13.78 -9.78 5.31
C THR A 54 13.04 -8.65 4.62
N PRO A 55 13.53 -8.05 3.52
CA PRO A 55 12.61 -7.43 2.59
C PRO A 55 11.69 -8.58 2.21
N LEU A 56 10.43 -8.55 2.68
CA LEU A 56 9.38 -9.45 2.21
C LEU A 56 9.53 -9.45 0.70
N ARG A 57 10.12 -10.52 0.14
CA ARG A 57 10.21 -10.69 -1.29
C ARG A 57 8.76 -10.58 -1.71
N PRO A 58 8.38 -9.54 -2.46
CA PRO A 58 6.98 -9.35 -2.80
C PRO A 58 6.52 -10.68 -3.42
N PRO A 59 5.49 -11.36 -2.89
CA PRO A 59 4.99 -12.60 -3.48
C PRO A 59 4.50 -12.28 -4.89
N ALA A 60 5.35 -12.45 -5.92
CA ALA A 60 5.10 -12.05 -7.31
C ALA A 60 4.03 -10.94 -7.41
N VAL A 61 4.30 -9.79 -6.77
CA VAL A 61 3.20 -8.90 -6.35
C VAL A 61 2.56 -8.31 -7.57
N GLN A 62 1.27 -8.57 -7.75
CA GLN A 62 0.43 -7.87 -8.72
C GLN A 62 0.20 -6.44 -8.21
N ARG A 63 1.26 -5.63 -8.23
CA ARG A 63 1.15 -4.19 -8.04
C ARG A 63 0.23 -3.68 -9.15
N LEU A 64 -0.81 -2.96 -8.76
CA LEU A 64 -1.74 -2.30 -9.67
C LEU A 64 -1.05 -1.06 -10.28
N TYR A 65 0.00 -1.27 -11.07
CA TYR A 65 0.52 -0.20 -11.90
C TYR A 65 -0.39 -0.01 -13.11
N PRO A 66 -0.70 1.23 -13.51
CA PRO A 66 -1.40 1.50 -14.76
C PRO A 66 -0.54 0.97 -15.89
N SER A 67 -0.94 -0.17 -16.46
CA SER A 67 -0.16 -0.86 -17.49
C SER A 67 -0.42 -0.30 -18.90
N GLN A 68 -1.28 0.72 -19.04
CA GLN A 68 -1.66 1.33 -20.31
C GLN A 68 -1.97 2.83 -20.17
N PRO A 69 -1.76 3.64 -21.24
CA PRO A 69 -2.17 5.04 -21.27
C PRO A 69 -3.70 5.13 -21.08
N ALA A 70 -4.10 6.00 -20.16
CA ALA A 70 -5.47 6.06 -19.68
C ALA A 70 -6.43 6.51 -20.80
N VAL A 71 -7.38 5.65 -21.15
CA VAL A 71 -8.41 5.97 -22.15
C VAL A 71 -9.30 7.06 -21.60
N PRO A 72 -9.55 8.18 -22.32
CA PRO A 72 -10.33 9.29 -21.80
C PRO A 72 -11.74 8.85 -21.38
N LEU A 73 -12.18 9.38 -20.25
CA LEU A 73 -13.50 9.13 -19.69
C LEU A 73 -14.55 9.95 -20.43
N THR A 74 -15.69 9.33 -20.70
CA THR A 74 -16.89 10.04 -21.18
C THR A 74 -17.41 11.00 -20.11
N PRO A 75 -18.19 12.04 -20.46
CA PRO A 75 -18.73 12.99 -19.47
C PRO A 75 -19.51 12.30 -18.34
N ALA A 76 -20.32 11.29 -18.67
CA ALA A 76 -21.06 10.51 -17.67
C ALA A 76 -20.14 9.72 -16.72
N GLU A 77 -19.05 9.16 -17.26
CA GLU A 77 -18.04 8.46 -16.46
C GLU A 77 -17.27 9.43 -15.55
N GLN A 78 -16.98 10.65 -16.02
CA GLN A 78 -16.36 11.69 -15.21
C GLN A 78 -17.26 12.12 -14.04
N THR A 79 -18.56 12.29 -14.28
CA THR A 79 -19.53 12.60 -13.20
C THR A 79 -19.55 11.48 -12.15
N ILE A 80 -19.63 10.22 -12.58
CA ILE A 80 -19.63 9.07 -11.68
C ILE A 80 -18.30 8.96 -10.91
N ALA A 81 -17.18 9.17 -11.60
CA ALA A 81 -15.85 9.13 -11.00
C ALA A 81 -15.66 10.26 -9.96
N GLY A 82 -16.17 11.46 -10.22
CA GLY A 82 -16.18 12.57 -9.27
C GLY A 82 -16.99 12.24 -8.01
N LEU A 83 -18.19 11.66 -8.15
CA LEU A 83 -18.99 11.21 -7.01
C LEU A 83 -18.30 10.09 -6.21
N LEU A 84 -17.58 9.20 -6.90
CA LEU A 84 -16.80 8.14 -6.24
C LEU A 84 -15.65 8.72 -5.42
N VAL A 85 -14.93 9.71 -5.93
CA VAL A 85 -13.85 10.43 -5.23
C VAL A 85 -14.36 11.18 -4.00
N GLN A 86 -15.62 11.63 -4.02
CA GLN A 86 -16.30 12.22 -2.87
C GLN A 86 -16.70 11.19 -1.79
N GLY A 87 -16.52 9.89 -2.04
CA GLY A 87 -16.93 8.82 -1.12
C GLY A 87 -18.44 8.50 -1.19
N VAL A 88 -19.10 8.85 -2.30
CA VAL A 88 -20.53 8.52 -2.46
C VAL A 88 -20.68 7.04 -2.82
N PRO A 89 -21.49 6.25 -2.08
CA PRO A 89 -21.65 4.83 -2.36
C PRO A 89 -22.48 4.60 -3.65
N SER A 90 -22.23 3.51 -4.36
CA SER A 90 -22.85 3.22 -5.67
C SER A 90 -24.40 3.33 -5.73
N PRO A 91 -25.18 2.91 -4.70
CA PRO A 91 -26.63 3.13 -4.68
C PRO A 91 -27.02 4.61 -4.65
N GLU A 92 -26.27 5.44 -3.92
CA GLU A 92 -26.49 6.88 -3.85
C GLU A 92 -26.03 7.58 -5.13
N ILE A 93 -24.95 7.10 -5.77
CA ILE A 93 -24.56 7.55 -7.12
C ILE A 93 -25.71 7.33 -8.11
N ALA A 94 -26.35 6.14 -8.08
CA ALA A 94 -27.49 5.84 -8.93
C ALA A 94 -28.66 6.82 -8.72
N ARG A 95 -28.97 7.15 -7.46
CA ARG A 95 -29.98 8.16 -7.12
C ARG A 95 -29.61 9.54 -7.65
N ARG A 96 -28.40 10.02 -7.38
CA ARG A 96 -27.96 11.38 -7.77
C ARG A 96 -27.82 11.56 -9.28
N THR A 97 -27.50 10.50 -10.01
CA THR A 97 -27.37 10.53 -11.47
C THR A 97 -28.67 10.17 -12.19
N ALA A 98 -29.74 9.82 -11.47
CA ALA A 98 -30.98 9.28 -12.00
C ALA A 98 -30.75 8.08 -12.95
N LEU A 99 -29.69 7.29 -12.71
CA LEU A 99 -29.36 6.11 -13.50
C LEU A 99 -29.76 4.82 -12.77
N PRO A 100 -30.16 3.77 -13.50
CA PRO A 100 -30.32 2.45 -12.90
C PRO A 100 -29.01 1.96 -12.26
N TYR A 101 -29.11 1.30 -11.10
CA TYR A 101 -27.95 0.77 -10.39
C TYR A 101 -27.07 -0.14 -11.25
N ALA A 102 -27.68 -0.97 -12.11
CA ALA A 102 -26.96 -1.81 -13.07
C ALA A 102 -26.10 -1.00 -14.06
N LYS A 103 -26.59 0.17 -14.48
CA LYS A 103 -25.87 1.06 -15.39
C LYS A 103 -24.69 1.74 -14.69
N VAL A 104 -24.87 2.17 -13.44
CA VAL A 104 -23.75 2.66 -12.61
C VAL A 104 -22.67 1.60 -12.44
N ARG A 105 -23.05 0.34 -12.15
CA ARG A 105 -22.08 -0.77 -12.07
C ARG A 105 -21.32 -0.97 -13.38
N ARG A 106 -22.00 -0.89 -14.53
CA ARG A 106 -21.35 -0.97 -15.85
C ARG A 106 -20.38 0.18 -16.07
N HIS A 107 -20.74 1.41 -15.70
CA HIS A 107 -19.82 2.55 -15.77
C HIS A 107 -18.61 2.36 -14.86
N LEU A 108 -18.79 1.89 -13.62
CA LEU A 108 -17.67 1.59 -12.72
C LEU A 108 -16.73 0.52 -13.28
N GLU A 109 -17.26 -0.47 -13.99
CA GLU A 109 -16.44 -1.49 -14.67
C GLU A 109 -15.71 -0.92 -15.89
N SER A 110 -16.36 -0.03 -16.63
CA SER A 110 -15.73 0.74 -17.71
C SER A 110 -14.58 1.59 -17.15
N LEU A 111 -14.80 2.30 -16.03
CA LEU A 111 -13.76 3.07 -15.33
C LEU A 111 -12.55 2.20 -14.99
N ARG A 112 -12.76 1.02 -14.39
CA ARG A 112 -11.66 0.08 -14.09
C ARG A 112 -10.88 -0.29 -15.34
N THR A 113 -11.60 -0.63 -16.41
CA THR A 113 -10.97 -1.04 -17.67
C THR A 113 -10.15 0.12 -18.26
N LYS A 114 -10.71 1.33 -18.29
CA LYS A 114 -10.07 2.53 -18.87
C LYS A 114 -8.92 3.07 -18.02
N SER A 115 -8.98 2.90 -16.70
CA SER A 115 -7.92 3.29 -15.76
C SER A 115 -6.81 2.23 -15.66
N GLY A 116 -6.87 1.15 -16.46
CA GLY A 116 -5.90 0.05 -16.43
C GLY A 116 -5.97 -0.80 -15.15
N SER A 117 -7.06 -0.71 -14.39
CA SER A 117 -7.26 -1.47 -13.17
C SER A 117 -7.56 -2.95 -13.50
N ARG A 118 -6.87 -3.88 -12.85
CA ARG A 118 -7.20 -5.31 -12.94
C ARG A 118 -8.59 -5.60 -12.35
N ARG A 119 -9.24 -6.65 -12.87
CA ARG A 119 -10.53 -7.15 -12.36
C ARG A 119 -10.44 -7.47 -10.87
N GLY A 120 -11.41 -7.00 -10.09
CA GLY A 120 -11.46 -7.21 -8.64
C GLY A 120 -10.73 -6.17 -7.81
N CYS A 121 -10.25 -5.08 -8.41
CA CYS A 121 -9.76 -3.91 -7.67
C CYS A 121 -10.88 -3.28 -6.82
N GLY A 122 -10.57 -3.04 -5.54
CA GLY A 122 -11.47 -2.39 -4.61
C GLY A 122 -11.77 -0.94 -5.00
N PRO A 123 -12.85 -0.33 -4.49
CA PRO A 123 -13.21 1.04 -4.83
C PRO A 123 -12.13 2.06 -4.41
N ALA A 124 -11.40 1.78 -3.34
CA ALA A 124 -10.34 2.64 -2.82
C ALA A 124 -9.12 2.68 -3.78
N ALA A 125 -8.67 1.50 -4.23
CA ALA A 125 -7.61 1.38 -5.24
C ALA A 125 -8.03 1.93 -6.62
N LEU A 126 -9.31 1.82 -7.02
CA LEU A 126 -9.80 2.48 -8.22
C LEU A 126 -9.69 4.00 -8.13
N VAL A 127 -10.05 4.61 -6.99
CA VAL A 127 -9.89 6.06 -6.78
C VAL A 127 -8.43 6.48 -6.80
N HIS A 128 -7.54 5.69 -6.18
CA HIS A 128 -6.11 5.93 -6.28
C HIS A 128 -5.67 6.00 -7.75
N LEU A 129 -6.04 5.03 -8.57
CA LEU A 129 -5.69 5.00 -10.00
C LEU A 129 -6.28 6.15 -10.79
N LEU A 130 -7.56 6.50 -10.57
CA LEU A 130 -8.23 7.60 -11.27
C LEU A 130 -7.54 8.95 -11.01
N ILE A 131 -7.06 9.18 -9.79
CA ILE A 131 -6.33 10.40 -9.42
C ILE A 131 -4.90 10.35 -9.97
N THR A 132 -4.18 9.23 -9.78
CA THR A 132 -2.79 9.08 -10.24
C THR A 132 -2.67 9.15 -11.78
N THR A 133 -3.69 8.69 -12.51
CA THR A 133 -3.75 8.79 -13.98
C THR A 133 -4.29 10.14 -14.48
N GLY A 134 -4.63 11.06 -13.58
CA GLY A 134 -5.14 12.39 -13.92
C GLY A 134 -6.55 12.39 -14.52
N GLN A 135 -7.30 11.28 -14.44
CA GLN A 135 -8.66 11.19 -14.97
C GLN A 135 -9.69 11.94 -14.12
N VAL A 136 -9.39 12.15 -12.84
CA VAL A 136 -10.22 12.93 -11.91
C VAL A 136 -9.32 13.86 -11.13
N GLY A 137 -9.80 15.08 -10.89
CA GLY A 137 -9.13 16.05 -10.04
C GLY A 137 -9.01 15.56 -8.60
N VAL A 138 -7.93 15.97 -7.94
CA VAL A 138 -7.76 15.77 -6.50
C VAL A 138 -8.82 16.61 -5.78
N PRO A 139 -9.62 16.02 -4.87
CA PRO A 139 -10.61 16.81 -4.14
C PRO A 139 -9.92 17.75 -3.17
N ASP A 140 -10.56 18.87 -2.83
CA ASP A 140 -10.08 19.71 -1.75
C ASP A 140 -10.14 18.95 -0.40
N ALA A 141 -9.08 19.09 0.38
CA ALA A 141 -8.97 18.54 1.71
C ALA A 141 -9.85 19.32 2.70
N GLY A 142 -9.93 20.65 2.54
CA GLY A 142 -10.57 21.58 3.48
C GLY A 142 -9.96 21.59 4.90
N ARG A 143 -8.96 20.75 5.18
CA ARG A 143 -8.30 20.58 6.47
C ARG A 143 -6.83 20.17 6.28
N PRO A 144 -5.94 20.52 7.23
CA PRO A 144 -4.55 20.08 7.19
C PRO A 144 -4.43 18.56 7.31
N ALA A 145 -3.28 18.04 6.85
CA ALA A 145 -2.97 16.62 6.95
C ALA A 145 -2.83 16.20 8.42
N PRO A 146 -3.47 15.09 8.85
CA PRO A 146 -3.23 14.53 10.17
C PRO A 146 -1.81 13.95 10.24
N ASP A 147 -1.21 13.96 11.43
CA ASP A 147 0.06 13.29 11.65
C ASP A 147 -0.16 11.77 11.69
N LEU A 148 0.35 11.09 10.66
CA LEU A 148 0.18 9.65 10.48
C LEU A 148 1.49 8.93 10.75
N THR A 149 1.44 7.92 11.60
CA THR A 149 2.57 7.03 11.85
C THR A 149 2.95 6.25 10.59
N THR A 150 4.19 5.76 10.53
CA THR A 150 4.66 4.90 9.43
C THR A 150 3.77 3.68 9.20
N GLY A 151 3.25 3.07 10.26
CA GLY A 151 2.31 1.93 10.15
C GLY A 151 0.98 2.32 9.51
N GLN A 152 0.43 3.48 9.87
CA GLN A 152 -0.80 4.02 9.27
C GLN A 152 -0.61 4.39 7.79
N MET A 153 0.55 4.95 7.44
CA MET A 153 0.91 5.24 6.05
C MET A 153 1.05 3.96 5.21
N ARG A 154 1.64 2.89 5.77
CA ARG A 154 1.68 1.57 5.09
C ARG A 154 0.28 0.99 4.90
N LEU A 155 -0.56 1.04 5.92
CA LEU A 155 -1.95 0.58 5.83
C LEU A 155 -2.74 1.35 4.76
N LEU A 156 -2.57 2.67 4.69
CA LEU A 156 -3.18 3.53 3.67
C LEU A 156 -2.73 3.16 2.25
N ARG A 157 -1.42 2.98 2.04
CA ARG A 157 -0.85 2.51 0.77
C ARG A 157 -1.37 1.13 0.39
N ALA A 158 -1.51 0.23 1.37
CA ALA A 158 -2.02 -1.11 1.13
C ALA A 158 -3.49 -1.08 0.66
N HIS A 159 -4.34 -0.21 1.21
CA HIS A 159 -5.71 0.01 0.71
C HIS A 159 -5.76 0.58 -0.72
N ALA A 160 -4.76 1.36 -1.11
CA ALA A 160 -4.63 1.89 -2.46
C ALA A 160 -4.12 0.85 -3.48
N THR A 161 -3.49 -0.23 -3.00
CA THR A 161 -2.76 -1.19 -3.85
C THR A 161 -3.46 -2.54 -3.93
N TYR A 162 -4.09 -3.01 -2.85
CA TYR A 162 -4.60 -4.37 -2.74
C TYR A 162 -6.11 -4.38 -2.49
N SER A 163 -6.79 -5.33 -3.13
CA SER A 163 -8.21 -5.58 -2.89
C SER A 163 -8.48 -6.69 -1.88
N ARG A 164 -7.54 -7.64 -1.73
CA ARG A 164 -7.66 -8.75 -0.80
C ARG A 164 -7.14 -8.36 0.58
N VAL A 165 -7.90 -8.71 1.61
CA VAL A 165 -7.55 -8.42 3.01
C VAL A 165 -6.22 -9.06 3.42
N ASN A 166 -5.91 -10.27 2.92
CA ASN A 166 -4.65 -10.96 3.23
C ASN A 166 -3.44 -10.22 2.67
N ASP A 167 -3.51 -9.81 1.40
CA ASP A 167 -2.43 -9.09 0.73
C ASP A 167 -2.22 -7.70 1.35
N LEU A 168 -3.33 -7.03 1.69
CA LEU A 168 -3.33 -5.77 2.42
C LEU A 168 -2.67 -5.91 3.79
N ALA A 169 -3.05 -6.93 4.57
CA ALA A 169 -2.50 -7.16 5.91
C ALA A 169 -0.99 -7.43 5.84
N ALA A 170 -0.56 -8.24 4.86
CA ALA A 170 0.84 -8.55 4.61
C ALA A 170 1.65 -7.29 4.27
N ASP A 171 1.17 -6.45 3.35
CA ASP A 171 1.87 -5.20 2.97
C ASP A 171 1.89 -4.17 4.11
N ALA A 172 0.82 -4.12 4.90
CA ALA A 172 0.74 -3.27 6.08
C ALA A 172 1.57 -3.78 7.27
N GLY A 173 2.04 -5.03 7.23
CA GLY A 173 2.79 -5.66 8.33
C GLY A 173 1.94 -5.91 9.58
N ILE A 174 0.65 -6.22 9.42
CA ILE A 174 -0.28 -6.46 10.52
C ILE A 174 -1.02 -7.79 10.36
N ALA A 175 -1.59 -8.30 11.45
CA ALA A 175 -2.50 -9.44 11.38
C ALA A 175 -3.76 -9.11 10.59
N THR A 176 -4.32 -10.07 9.86
CA THR A 176 -5.58 -9.91 9.10
C THR A 176 -6.75 -9.48 10.00
N SER A 177 -6.78 -9.98 11.24
CA SER A 177 -7.74 -9.58 12.28
C SER A 177 -7.60 -8.11 12.68
N ALA A 178 -6.40 -7.55 12.59
CA ALA A 178 -6.10 -6.17 12.95
C ALA A 178 -6.45 -5.15 11.83
N VAL A 179 -6.68 -5.60 10.59
CA VAL A 179 -6.99 -4.70 9.45
C VAL A 179 -8.22 -3.84 9.73
N ARG A 180 -9.32 -4.45 10.18
CA ARG A 180 -10.57 -3.73 10.48
C ARG A 180 -10.43 -2.70 11.59
N PRO A 181 -9.95 -3.03 12.80
CA PRO A 181 -9.80 -2.05 13.88
C PRO A 181 -8.82 -0.93 13.52
N ARG A 182 -7.68 -1.25 12.87
CA ARG A 182 -6.71 -0.24 12.44
C ARG A 182 -7.25 0.68 11.33
N THR A 183 -8.06 0.14 10.42
CA THR A 183 -8.73 0.96 9.41
C THR A 183 -9.74 1.90 10.05
N ARG A 184 -10.53 1.43 11.03
CA ARG A 184 -11.48 2.29 11.75
C ARG A 184 -10.76 3.40 12.53
N GLU A 185 -9.66 3.07 13.22
CA GLU A 185 -8.80 4.05 13.90
C GLU A 185 -8.32 5.13 12.91
N LEU A 186 -7.84 4.71 11.74
CA LEU A 186 -7.40 5.63 10.69
C LEU A 186 -8.55 6.52 10.18
N LEU A 187 -9.75 5.98 9.97
CA LEU A 187 -10.92 6.76 9.57
C LEU A 187 -11.35 7.76 10.63
N SER A 188 -11.28 7.39 11.91
CA SER A 188 -11.58 8.30 13.03
C SER A 188 -10.57 9.44 13.14
N LEU A 189 -9.27 9.14 13.06
CA LEU A 189 -8.20 10.14 13.11
C LEU A 189 -8.27 11.11 11.94
N THR A 190 -8.51 10.57 10.76
CA THR A 190 -8.61 11.37 9.54
C THR A 190 -9.98 12.00 9.37
N GLY A 191 -11.00 11.67 10.18
CA GLY A 191 -12.39 12.07 9.98
C GLY A 191 -12.93 11.76 8.58
N ALA A 192 -12.45 10.68 7.95
CA ALA A 192 -12.95 10.23 6.66
C ALA A 192 -14.13 9.26 6.85
N PRO A 193 -15.21 9.37 6.07
CA PRO A 193 -16.38 8.49 6.21
C PRO A 193 -16.07 7.04 5.80
N ASP A 194 -15.17 6.86 4.83
CA ASP A 194 -14.76 5.55 4.33
C ASP A 194 -13.34 5.60 3.74
N THR A 195 -12.82 4.42 3.40
CA THR A 195 -11.48 4.24 2.83
C THR A 195 -11.32 4.92 1.46
N THR A 196 -12.38 5.04 0.67
CA THR A 196 -12.34 5.67 -0.65
C THR A 196 -12.10 7.17 -0.52
N ARG A 197 -12.87 7.84 0.35
CA ARG A 197 -12.67 9.25 0.67
C ARG A 197 -11.33 9.49 1.36
N LEU A 198 -10.89 8.56 2.22
CA LEU A 198 -9.57 8.63 2.85
C LEU A 198 -8.42 8.67 1.83
N ILE A 199 -8.43 7.81 0.81
CA ILE A 199 -7.40 7.82 -0.24
C ILE A 199 -7.44 9.12 -1.04
N ALA A 200 -8.64 9.61 -1.35
CA ALA A 200 -8.80 10.87 -2.05
C ALA A 200 -8.25 12.06 -1.24
N LEU A 201 -8.48 12.06 0.09
CA LEU A 201 -7.89 13.02 1.02
C LEU A 201 -6.37 12.89 1.11
N ALA A 202 -5.85 11.66 1.15
CA ALA A 202 -4.42 11.42 1.19
C ALA A 202 -3.69 12.00 -0.04
N HIS A 203 -4.31 11.95 -1.22
CA HIS A 203 -3.83 12.65 -2.41
C HIS A 203 -3.88 14.18 -2.26
N SER A 204 -4.96 14.72 -1.68
CA SER A 204 -5.08 16.16 -1.41
C SER A 204 -4.03 16.68 -0.42
N TRP A 205 -3.64 15.85 0.55
CA TRP A 205 -2.56 16.11 1.50
C TRP A 205 -1.16 15.83 0.95
N LYS A 206 -1.04 15.32 -0.28
CA LYS A 206 0.24 14.95 -0.92
C LYS A 206 1.09 14.01 -0.04
N LEU A 207 0.44 13.03 0.59
CA LEU A 207 1.14 12.11 1.47
C LEU A 207 2.16 11.26 0.70
N PRO A 208 3.40 11.12 1.20
CA PRO A 208 4.51 10.48 0.47
C PRO A 208 4.20 9.03 0.09
N CYS A 209 3.45 8.33 0.95
CA CYS A 209 3.05 6.93 0.74
C CYS A 209 2.22 6.68 -0.54
N LEU A 210 1.62 7.72 -1.14
CA LEU A 210 0.84 7.62 -2.38
C LEU A 210 1.47 8.36 -3.56
N THR A 211 2.47 9.22 -3.34
CA THR A 211 3.10 10.06 -4.37
C THR A 211 4.42 9.49 -4.90
N ASP A 212 5.00 8.48 -4.23
CA ASP A 212 6.24 7.82 -4.66
C ASP A 212 5.99 6.89 -5.87
N GLY A 213 5.79 7.53 -7.02
CA GLY A 213 5.68 6.94 -8.35
C GLY A 213 5.93 7.94 -9.48
N ALA A 214 6.35 9.17 -9.17
CA ALA A 214 6.61 10.24 -10.14
C ALA A 214 8.00 10.91 -9.97
N ALA A 215 8.99 10.21 -9.39
CA ALA A 215 10.39 10.64 -9.38
C ALA A 215 11.18 9.77 -10.36
N GLY A 216 10.96 10.02 -11.66
CA GLY A 216 11.57 9.26 -12.74
C GLY A 216 11.47 9.95 -14.10
N THR A 217 11.51 11.27 -14.14
CA THR A 217 11.78 12.02 -15.37
C THR A 217 12.91 12.99 -15.07
N ALA A 218 14.09 12.66 -15.60
CA ALA A 218 15.26 13.50 -15.56
C ALA A 218 14.95 14.89 -16.15
N PRO A 219 15.49 15.99 -15.59
CA PRO A 219 15.47 17.28 -16.26
C PRO A 219 16.51 17.25 -17.39
N GLY A 220 16.13 16.66 -18.53
CA GLY A 220 16.76 16.96 -19.80
C GLY A 220 16.08 18.21 -20.36
N THR A 221 16.77 19.34 -20.30
CA THR A 221 16.79 20.44 -21.29
C THR A 221 17.50 21.63 -20.65
N GLN A 222 18.81 21.76 -20.89
CA GLN A 222 19.39 23.09 -21.03
C GLN A 222 19.26 23.48 -22.51
N PRO A 223 18.77 24.69 -22.82
CA PRO A 223 18.79 25.21 -24.18
C PRO A 223 20.19 25.74 -24.48
N VAL A 224 20.90 25.10 -25.43
CA VAL A 224 22.01 25.74 -26.13
C VAL A 224 21.46 26.29 -27.44
N SER A 225 21.10 27.57 -27.43
CA SER A 225 20.77 28.32 -28.63
C SER A 225 22.05 28.86 -29.29
N ALA A 226 22.11 28.65 -30.62
CA ALA A 226 22.77 29.47 -31.66
C ALA A 226 24.31 29.62 -31.59
N GLY A 227 25.11 29.31 -32.62
CA GLY A 227 24.89 29.41 -34.05
C GLY A 227 25.05 30.86 -34.52
N GLY A 228 26.21 31.22 -35.11
CA GLY A 228 26.36 32.50 -35.81
C GLY A 228 27.80 32.94 -36.07
N ASP A 229 28.20 32.81 -37.33
CA ASP A 229 29.37 33.39 -37.99
C ASP A 229 29.78 34.80 -37.55
N ARG A 230 31.09 35.01 -37.43
CA ARG A 230 31.86 36.03 -38.15
C ARG A 230 33.36 35.79 -38.03
#